data_AF-K2RKP6-F1
#
_entry.id   AF-K2RKP6-F1
#
_cell.length_a   1.000
_cell.length_b   1.000
_cell.length_c   1.000
_cell.angle_alpha   90.00
_cell.angle_beta   90.00
_cell.angle_gamma   90.00
#
_symmetry.space_group_name_H-M   'P 1'
#
loop_
_entity.id
_entity.type
_entity.pdbx_description
1 polymer ?
#
loop_
_entity_poly.entity_id
_entity_poly.type
_entity_poly.pdbx_seq_one_letter_code
_entity_poly.pdbx_strand_id
1 'polypeptide(L)'
;MMELFHEAPFQTEIGQACDLTATGLPNDLWIEKQSFTAIYKTAYYSFYLPVALALLFCDNATEKNLRAAKDILIPIGEYFQIQDDYLDNFADPSVLGKVGTDIQENKCSWLVV
;
A
#
# COMPACT_ATOMS: atom_id res chain seq x y z
N MET A 1 -5.23 19.72 -6.92
CA MET A 1 -4.57 19.51 -5.61
C MET A 1 -5.53 18.93 -4.60
N MET A 2 -6.65 19.60 -4.29
CA MET A 2 -7.67 19.06 -3.37
C MET A 2 -8.22 17.70 -3.80
N GLU A 3 -8.44 17.48 -5.10
CA GLU A 3 -8.86 16.17 -5.62
C GLU A 3 -7.88 15.06 -5.27
N LEU A 4 -6.57 15.26 -5.46
CA LEU A 4 -5.54 14.28 -5.07
C LEU A 4 -5.54 14.00 -3.56
N PHE A 5 -5.74 15.04 -2.74
CA PHE A 5 -5.85 14.90 -1.30
C PHE A 5 -7.13 14.22 -0.83
N HIS A 6 -8.17 14.11 -1.66
CA HIS A 6 -9.35 13.32 -1.33
C HIS A 6 -9.27 11.90 -1.93
N GLU A 7 -8.71 11.77 -3.13
CA GLU A 7 -8.59 10.48 -3.83
C GLU A 7 -7.63 9.53 -3.11
N ALA A 8 -6.47 10.00 -2.66
CA ALA A 8 -5.49 9.13 -2.02
C ALA A 8 -5.96 8.59 -0.65
N PRO A 9 -6.57 9.39 0.26
CA PRO A 9 -7.19 8.84 1.46
C PRO A 9 -8.33 7.88 1.14
N PHE A 10 -9.19 8.18 0.16
CA PHE A 10 -10.27 7.29 -0.23
C PHE A 10 -9.75 5.92 -0.71
N GLN A 11 -8.69 5.91 -1.54
CA GLN A 11 -8.01 4.68 -1.96
C GLN A 11 -7.43 3.92 -0.75
N THR A 12 -6.82 4.65 0.18
CA THR A 12 -6.25 4.09 1.42
C THR A 12 -7.31 3.46 2.30
N GLU A 13 -8.46 4.12 2.48
CA GLU A 13 -9.59 3.63 3.26
C GLU A 13 -10.18 2.35 2.65
N ILE A 14 -10.29 2.28 1.32
CA ILE A 14 -10.71 1.04 0.63
C ILE A 14 -9.71 -0.09 0.86
N GLY A 15 -8.41 0.20 0.75
CA GLY A 15 -7.36 -0.78 1.02
C GLY A 15 -7.42 -1.28 2.47
N GLN A 16 -7.59 -0.37 3.43
CA GLN A 16 -7.73 -0.71 4.84
C GLN A 16 -8.98 -1.54 5.14
N ALA A 17 -10.11 -1.22 4.49
CA ALA A 17 -11.32 -2.03 4.60
C ALA A 17 -11.13 -3.45 4.05
N CYS A 18 -10.38 -3.60 2.95
CA CYS A 18 -10.02 -4.90 2.39
C CYS A 18 -9.13 -5.71 3.35
N ASP A 19 -8.10 -5.08 3.92
CA ASP A 19 -7.17 -5.68 4.90
C ASP A 19 -7.92 -6.28 6.10
N LEU A 20 -8.81 -5.49 6.71
CA LEU A 20 -9.58 -5.90 7.89
C LEU A 20 -10.57 -7.03 7.58
N THR A 21 -11.17 -7.03 6.39
CA THR A 21 -12.18 -8.03 6.00
C THR A 21 -11.56 -9.31 5.44
N ALA A 22 -10.30 -9.30 5.01
CA ALA A 22 -9.62 -10.47 4.47
C ALA A 22 -9.48 -11.60 5.51
N THR A 23 -9.35 -11.25 6.79
CA THR A 23 -9.23 -12.18 7.93
C THR A 23 -10.38 -13.18 8.04
N GLY A 24 -11.57 -12.85 7.52
CA GLY A 24 -12.78 -13.69 7.56
C GLY A 24 -13.08 -14.45 6.28
N LEU A 25 -12.20 -14.42 5.28
CA LEU A 25 -12.44 -14.99 3.94
C LEU A 25 -11.62 -16.25 3.67
N PRO A 26 -12.08 -17.13 2.76
CA PRO A 26 -11.32 -18.31 2.34
C PRO A 26 -9.95 -17.95 1.76
N ASN A 27 -8.95 -18.78 2.06
CA ASN A 27 -7.56 -18.56 1.67
C ASN A 27 -7.33 -18.52 0.16
N ASP A 28 -8.21 -19.16 -0.62
CA ASP A 28 -8.12 -19.25 -2.08
C ASP A 28 -8.19 -17.87 -2.78
N LEU A 29 -8.69 -16.83 -2.10
CA LEU A 29 -8.80 -15.46 -2.61
C LEU A 29 -7.66 -14.55 -2.14
N TRP A 30 -6.71 -15.06 -1.35
CA TRP A 30 -5.73 -14.22 -0.67
C TRP A 30 -4.68 -13.65 -1.62
N ILE A 31 -4.27 -14.37 -2.67
CA ILE A 31 -3.28 -13.88 -3.66
C ILE A 31 -3.75 -12.56 -4.31
N GLU A 32 -4.97 -12.55 -4.82
CA GLU A 32 -5.53 -11.38 -5.52
C GLU A 32 -5.81 -10.24 -4.53
N LYS A 33 -6.24 -10.58 -3.31
CA LYS A 33 -6.51 -9.61 -2.25
C LYS A 33 -5.25 -9.01 -1.63
N GLN A 34 -4.15 -9.75 -1.57
CA GLN A 34 -2.88 -9.26 -1.05
C GLN A 34 -2.34 -8.15 -1.94
N SER A 35 -2.28 -8.38 -3.25
CA SER A 35 -1.85 -7.35 -4.22
C SER A 35 -2.78 -6.13 -4.19
N PHE A 36 -4.10 -6.34 -4.18
CA PHE A 36 -5.06 -5.25 -4.04
C PHE A 36 -4.84 -4.44 -2.76
N THR A 37 -4.70 -5.12 -1.63
CA THR A 37 -4.50 -4.47 -0.33
C THR A 37 -3.20 -3.69 -0.32
N ALA A 38 -2.08 -4.27 -0.78
CA ALA A 38 -0.79 -3.60 -0.86
C ALA A 38 -0.84 -2.32 -1.72
N ILE A 39 -1.49 -2.39 -2.89
CA ILE A 39 -1.61 -1.24 -3.80
C ILE A 39 -2.46 -0.12 -3.17
N TYR A 40 -3.65 -0.44 -2.69
CA TYR A 40 -4.62 0.57 -2.27
C TYR A 40 -4.34 1.11 -0.87
N LYS A 41 -3.94 0.24 0.08
CA LYS A 41 -3.61 0.63 1.46
C LYS A 41 -2.32 1.44 1.53
N THR A 42 -1.35 1.16 0.64
CA THR A 42 0.02 1.67 0.82
C THR A 42 0.55 2.44 -0.37
N ALA A 43 0.47 1.90 -1.59
CA ALA A 43 1.17 2.48 -2.73
C ALA A 43 0.70 3.90 -3.10
N TYR A 44 -0.61 4.14 -3.10
CA TYR A 44 -1.17 5.43 -3.53
C TYR A 44 -0.78 6.59 -2.62
N TYR A 45 -0.95 6.47 -1.30
CA TYR A 45 -0.65 7.58 -0.38
C TYR A 45 0.85 7.70 -0.09
N SER A 46 1.58 6.57 0.00
CA SER A 46 2.99 6.57 0.40
C SER A 46 3.92 6.99 -0.74
N PHE A 47 3.61 6.58 -1.97
CA PHE A 47 4.52 6.77 -3.11
C PHE A 47 3.93 7.67 -4.19
N TYR A 48 2.72 7.38 -4.69
CA TYR A 48 2.16 8.14 -5.81
C TYR A 48 1.79 9.59 -5.42
N LEU A 49 1.05 9.77 -4.33
CA LEU A 49 0.57 11.07 -3.86
C LEU A 49 1.69 12.12 -3.70
N PRO A 50 2.79 11.88 -2.96
CA PRO A 50 3.83 12.91 -2.78
C PRO A 50 4.46 13.34 -4.11
N VAL A 51 4.67 12.41 -5.05
CA VAL A 51 5.23 12.72 -6.37
C VAL A 51 4.21 13.44 -7.26
N ALA A 52 2.94 13.03 -7.24
CA ALA A 52 1.87 13.69 -7.97
C ALA A 52 1.66 15.13 -7.49
N LEU A 53 1.73 15.37 -6.17
CA LEU A 53 1.67 16.71 -5.58
C LEU A 53 2.87 17.56 -6.00
N ALA A 54 4.08 17.00 -6.02
CA ALA A 54 5.28 17.70 -6.49
C ALA A 54 5.19 18.05 -7.98
N LEU A 55 4.73 17.12 -8.83
CA LEU A 55 4.49 17.38 -10.25
C LEU A 55 3.46 18.50 -10.45
N LEU A 56 2.40 18.51 -9.65
CA LEU A 56 1.38 19.55 -9.72
C LEU A 56 1.93 20.91 -9.26
N PHE A 57 2.70 20.94 -8.18
CA PHE A 57 3.31 22.16 -7.65
C PHE A 57 4.32 22.79 -8.63
N CYS A 58 5.05 21.95 -9.37
CA CYS A 58 6.00 22.38 -10.40
C CYS A 58 5.37 22.62 -11.78
N ASP A 59 4.03 22.62 -11.89
CA ASP A 59 3.27 22.76 -13.14
C ASP A 59 3.67 21.75 -14.24
N ASN A 60 4.07 20.55 -13.82
CA ASN A 60 4.56 19.46 -14.66
C ASN A 60 3.64 18.22 -14.60
N ALA A 61 2.44 18.34 -14.06
CA ALA A 61 1.45 17.27 -13.93
C ALA A 61 0.71 16.98 -15.26
N THR A 62 1.47 16.77 -16.34
CA THR A 62 0.92 16.30 -17.61
C THR A 62 0.45 14.85 -17.47
N GLU A 63 -0.54 14.44 -18.28
CA GLU A 63 -1.03 13.04 -18.29
C GLU A 63 0.11 12.03 -18.46
N LYS A 64 1.08 12.34 -19.33
CA LYS A 64 2.28 11.51 -19.54
C LYS A 64 3.11 11.36 -18.26
N ASN A 65 3.37 12.45 -17.56
CA ASN A 65 4.18 12.42 -16.34
C ASN A 65 3.44 11.72 -15.19
N LEU A 66 2.14 11.96 -15.04
CA LEU A 66 1.32 11.29 -14.05
C LEU A 66 1.21 9.79 -14.31
N ARG A 67 1.08 9.38 -15.58
CA ARG A 67 1.09 7.96 -15.96
C ARG A 67 2.43 7.30 -15.68
N ALA A 68 3.54 7.93 -16.09
CA ALA A 68 4.87 7.42 -15.79
C ALA A 68 5.12 7.31 -14.28
N ALA A 69 4.63 8.28 -13.49
CA ALA A 69 4.69 8.22 -12.04
C ALA A 69 3.88 7.02 -11.50
N LYS A 70 2.64 6.78 -11.96
CA LYS A 70 1.85 5.60 -11.55
C LYS A 70 2.55 4.28 -11.92
N ASP A 71 3.04 4.16 -13.15
CA ASP A 71 3.66 2.94 -13.68
C ASP A 71 4.92 2.54 -12.88
N ILE A 72 5.61 3.51 -12.26
CA ILE A 72 6.80 3.27 -11.43
C ILE A 72 6.42 3.11 -9.95
N LEU A 73 5.60 4.01 -9.42
CA LEU A 73 5.40 4.17 -7.98
C LEU A 73 4.40 3.16 -7.41
N ILE A 74 3.45 2.67 -8.20
CA ILE A 74 2.51 1.65 -7.74
C ILE A 74 3.24 0.31 -7.48
N PRO A 75 4.06 -0.22 -8.41
CA PRO A 75 4.86 -1.43 -8.14
C PRO A 75 5.85 -1.27 -6.98
N ILE A 76 6.47 -0.09 -6.83
CA ILE A 76 7.35 0.18 -5.68
C ILE A 76 6.57 0.12 -4.37
N GLY A 77 5.36 0.69 -4.34
CA GLY A 77 4.52 0.65 -3.14
C GLY A 77 4.03 -0.75 -2.79
N GLU A 78 3.71 -1.58 -3.79
CA GLU A 78 3.40 -2.99 -3.58
C GLU A 78 4.61 -3.74 -2.99
N TYR A 79 5.79 -3.57 -3.58
CA TYR A 79 7.03 -4.15 -3.04
C TYR A 79 7.34 -3.66 -1.62
N PHE A 80 7.10 -2.38 -1.32
CA PHE A 80 7.29 -1.83 0.01
C PHE A 80 6.36 -2.49 1.04
N GLN A 81 5.09 -2.75 0.69
CA GLN A 81 4.20 -3.47 1.61
C GLN A 81 4.64 -4.92 1.81
N ILE A 82 5.10 -5.61 0.75
CA ILE A 82 5.67 -6.97 0.88
C ILE A 82 6.88 -6.97 1.84
N GLN A 83 7.71 -5.92 1.77
CA GLN A 83 8.81 -5.75 2.70
C GLN A 83 8.34 -5.48 4.13
N ASP A 84 7.31 -4.65 4.34
CA ASP A 84 6.71 -4.41 5.67
C ASP A 84 6.18 -5.72 6.27
N ASP A 85 5.45 -6.53 5.49
CA ASP A 85 4.94 -7.84 5.91
C ASP A 85 6.08 -8.81 6.32
N TYR A 86 7.17 -8.83 5.55
CA TYR A 86 8.37 -9.62 5.90
C TYR A 86 9.01 -9.13 7.20
N LEU A 87 9.20 -7.81 7.32
CA LEU A 87 9.85 -7.22 8.49
C LEU A 87 8.98 -7.36 9.75
N ASP A 88 7.65 -7.32 9.63
CA ASP A 88 6.73 -7.53 10.75
C ASP A 88 7.01 -8.87 11.45
N ASN A 89 7.32 -9.93 10.69
CA ASN A 89 7.59 -11.24 11.25
C ASN A 89 9.07 -11.49 11.62
N PHE A 90 10.01 -10.94 10.87
CA PHE A 90 11.43 -11.34 10.97
C PHE A 90 12.38 -10.27 11.51
N ALA A 91 11.99 -8.99 11.54
CA ALA A 91 12.86 -7.94 12.02
C ALA A 91 12.96 -7.94 13.55
N ASP A 92 14.11 -7.49 14.07
CA ASP A 92 14.26 -7.20 15.50
C ASP A 92 13.33 -6.02 15.86
N PRO A 93 12.42 -6.15 16.86
CA PRO A 93 11.52 -5.07 17.26
C PRO A 93 12.23 -3.77 17.64
N SER A 94 13.47 -3.83 18.13
CA SER A 94 14.29 -2.65 18.45
C SER A 94 14.75 -1.88 17.21
N VAL A 95 14.89 -2.58 16.07
CA VAL A 95 15.25 -1.98 14.78
C VAL A 95 14.00 -1.52 14.04
N LEU A 96 12.93 -2.33 14.06
CA LEU A 96 11.67 -2.02 13.40
C LEU A 96 10.89 -0.90 14.11
N GLY A 97 11.09 -0.72 15.42
CA GLY A 97 10.40 0.28 16.24
C GLY A 97 8.96 -0.11 16.62
N LYS A 98 8.51 -1.31 16.23
CA LYS A 98 7.23 -1.93 16.60
C LYS A 98 7.41 -3.43 16.81
N VAL A 99 6.50 -4.03 17.58
CA VAL A 99 6.35 -5.49 17.63
C VAL A 99 5.40 -5.89 16.51
N GLY A 100 5.77 -6.90 15.72
CA GLY A 100 4.89 -7.43 14.67
C GLY A 100 3.65 -8.12 15.23
N THR A 101 2.53 -7.91 14.56
CA THR A 101 1.21 -8.39 14.98
C THR A 101 0.47 -9.15 13.89
N ASP A 102 1.03 -9.27 12.68
CA ASP A 102 0.32 -9.81 11.52
C ASP A 102 -0.21 -11.23 11.74
N ILE A 103 0.54 -12.08 12.43
CA ILE A 103 0.13 -13.46 12.75
C ILE A 103 -1.05 -13.45 13.74
N GLN A 104 -0.96 -12.66 14.81
CA GLN A 104 -1.98 -12.59 15.86
C GLN A 104 -3.29 -11.99 15.34
N GLU A 105 -3.20 -11.09 14.37
CA GLU A 105 -4.34 -10.43 13.73
C GLU A 105 -4.89 -11.21 12.53
N ASN A 106 -4.32 -12.39 12.22
CA ASN A 106 -4.68 -13.21 11.06
C ASN A 106 -4.66 -12.40 9.74
N LYS A 107 -3.67 -11.52 9.59
CA LYS A 107 -3.57 -10.66 8.41
C LYS A 107 -3.29 -11.47 7.16
N CYS A 108 -3.84 -11.02 6.03
CA CYS A 108 -3.51 -11.49 4.69
C CYS A 108 -2.14 -10.96 4.24
N SER A 109 -1.11 -11.25 5.03
CA SER A 109 0.28 -10.84 4.76
C SER A 109 0.86 -11.63 3.60
N TRP A 110 1.85 -11.07 2.92
CA TRP A 110 2.55 -11.74 1.82
C TRP A 110 3.13 -13.11 2.20
N LEU A 111 3.47 -13.34 3.47
CA LEU A 111 4.11 -14.58 3.94
C LEU A 111 3.18 -15.81 3.94
N VAL A 112 1.86 -15.62 3.93
CA VAL A 112 0.86 -16.70 4.06
C VAL A 112 0.09 -16.97 2.76
N VAL A 113 0.54 -16.36 1.67
CA VAL A 113 -0.14 -16.30 0.37
C VAL A 113 0.62 -17.09 -0.70
#